data_AF-A0A7X2IT11-F1
#
_entry.id   AF-A0A7X2IT11-F1
#
_cell.length_a   1.000
_cell.length_b   1.000
_cell.length_c   1.000
_cell.angle_alpha   90.00
_cell.angle_beta   90.00
_cell.angle_gamma   90.00
#
_symmetry.space_group_name_H-M   'P 1'
#
loop_
_entity.id
_entity.type
_entity.pdbx_description
1 polymer ?
#
loop_
_entity_poly.entity_id
_entity_poly.type
_entity_poly.pdbx_seq_one_letter_code
_entity_poly.pdbx_strand_id
1 'polypeptide(L)'
;MKQTLLPILLLMSCAARAGDMKPLDDEALGQVSARDGVSIAAHIVINDPTLVGAVADSRMSMGFGGDGAYRYVVLKNVRGVVDMAGVHIDAAKKPDGTDYVAVTLPGYLKFTNLGFESLSVQSDPLAPVTSSMGSVNINGTLNMQGQFRIWAH
;
A
#
# COMPACT_ATOMS: atom_id res chain seq x y z
N MET A 1 8.55 -56.52 20.01
CA MET A 1 8.84 -55.54 18.93
C MET A 1 7.57 -55.28 18.11
N LYS A 2 6.54 -54.59 18.65
CA LYS A 2 5.24 -54.37 17.96
C LYS A 2 4.54 -53.05 18.37
N GLN A 3 5.26 -51.92 18.48
CA GLN A 3 4.66 -50.67 18.95
C GLN A 3 5.02 -49.40 18.16
N THR A 4 5.57 -49.51 16.95
CA THR A 4 6.04 -48.34 16.18
C THR A 4 5.20 -47.98 14.94
N LEU A 5 4.05 -48.63 14.72
CA LEU A 5 3.24 -48.43 13.49
C LEU A 5 2.16 -47.34 13.59
N LEU A 6 1.87 -46.82 14.79
CA LEU A 6 0.79 -45.83 14.98
C LEU A 6 1.10 -44.38 14.50
N PRO A 7 2.34 -43.85 14.54
CA PRO A 7 2.57 -42.44 14.20
C PRO A 7 2.61 -42.17 12.68
N ILE A 8 2.77 -43.20 11.84
CA ILE A 8 2.82 -43.05 10.38
C ILE A 8 1.42 -42.86 9.77
N LEU A 9 0.38 -43.41 10.40
CA LEU A 9 -0.99 -43.31 9.89
C LEU A 9 -1.60 -41.91 10.06
N LEU A 10 -1.13 -41.13 11.05
CA LEU A 10 -1.66 -39.79 11.34
C LEU A 10 -1.12 -38.69 10.40
N LEU A 11 0.00 -38.96 9.72
CA LEU A 11 0.67 -38.02 8.81
C LEU A 11 0.10 -38.03 7.38
N MET A 12 -0.72 -39.02 7.01
CA MET A 12 -1.31 -39.12 5.66
C MET A 12 -2.65 -38.37 5.49
N SER A 13 -3.25 -37.87 6.57
CA SER A 13 -4.57 -37.22 6.54
C SER A 13 -4.58 -35.73 6.16
N CYS A 14 -3.41 -35.09 5.94
CA CYS A 14 -3.33 -33.66 5.59
C CYS A 14 -3.11 -33.37 4.10
N ALA A 15 -3.43 -34.32 3.21
CA ALA A 15 -3.53 -34.02 1.78
C ALA A 15 -4.87 -33.29 1.50
N ALA A 16 -5.01 -32.06 2.02
CA ALA A 16 -6.07 -31.15 1.60
C ALA A 16 -5.83 -30.82 0.12
N ARG A 17 -6.54 -31.53 -0.76
CA ARG A 17 -6.62 -31.16 -2.17
C ARG A 17 -7.34 -29.82 -2.25
N ALA A 18 -6.64 -28.77 -2.67
CA ALA A 18 -7.27 -27.59 -3.23
C ALA A 18 -8.16 -28.08 -4.39
N GLY A 19 -9.48 -28.00 -4.21
CA GLY A 19 -10.44 -28.37 -5.24
C GLY A 19 -10.33 -27.46 -6.45
N ASP A 20 -10.89 -27.89 -7.58
CA ASP A 20 -10.92 -27.09 -8.80
C ASP A 20 -11.50 -25.70 -8.51
N MET A 21 -10.88 -24.65 -9.07
CA MET A 21 -11.33 -23.28 -8.91
C MET A 21 -12.76 -23.16 -9.44
N LYS A 22 -13.73 -22.97 -8.53
CA LYS A 22 -15.12 -22.70 -8.87
C LYS A 22 -15.41 -21.22 -8.66
N PRO A 23 -16.11 -20.56 -9.59
CA PRO A 23 -16.67 -19.25 -9.31
C PRO A 23 -17.63 -19.38 -8.12
N LEU A 24 -17.47 -18.49 -7.14
CA LEU A 24 -18.36 -18.38 -6.00
C LEU A 24 -19.50 -17.41 -6.36
N ASP A 25 -20.74 -17.79 -6.05
CA ASP A 25 -21.86 -16.86 -6.05
C ASP A 25 -21.84 -15.98 -4.79
N ASP A 26 -22.72 -14.97 -4.73
CA ASP A 26 -22.72 -13.99 -3.63
C ASP A 26 -22.98 -14.63 -2.26
N GLU A 27 -23.80 -15.67 -2.21
CA GLU A 27 -24.10 -16.41 -0.97
C GLU A 27 -22.87 -17.20 -0.50
N ALA A 28 -22.16 -17.86 -1.41
CA ALA A 28 -20.93 -18.58 -1.12
C ALA A 28 -19.75 -17.64 -0.80
N LEU A 29 -19.67 -16.47 -1.45
CA LEU A 29 -18.72 -15.40 -1.12
C LEU A 29 -18.93 -14.90 0.31
N GLY A 30 -20.18 -14.76 0.74
CA GLY A 30 -20.53 -14.39 2.11
C GLY A 30 -20.15 -15.43 3.17
N GLN A 31 -19.84 -16.67 2.77
CA GLN A 31 -19.34 -17.74 3.64
C GLN A 31 -17.81 -17.86 3.66
N VAL A 32 -17.11 -17.11 2.80
CA VAL A 32 -15.64 -17.03 2.85
C VAL A 32 -15.26 -16.36 4.16
N SER A 33 -14.80 -17.18 5.09
CA SER A 33 -14.33 -16.75 6.40
C SER A 33 -12.96 -17.37 6.62
N ALA A 34 -12.04 -16.58 7.21
CA ALA A 34 -10.65 -16.93 7.53
C ALA A 34 -9.55 -16.56 6.50
N ARG A 35 -9.47 -15.28 6.12
CA ARG A 35 -8.27 -14.69 5.44
C ARG A 35 -7.92 -15.29 4.07
N ASP A 36 -8.81 -16.07 3.46
CA ASP A 36 -8.75 -16.42 2.03
C ASP A 36 -9.05 -15.21 1.11
N GLY A 37 -9.24 -14.02 1.69
CA GLY A 37 -9.30 -12.75 0.97
C GLY A 37 -7.96 -12.33 0.37
N VAL A 38 -7.97 -11.18 -0.33
CA VAL A 38 -6.76 -10.64 -0.95
C VAL A 38 -5.93 -9.90 0.09
N SER A 39 -4.70 -10.38 0.34
CA SER A 39 -3.72 -9.64 1.14
C SER A 39 -2.77 -8.85 0.25
N ILE A 40 -2.56 -7.58 0.59
CA ILE A 40 -1.69 -6.67 -0.16
C ILE A 40 -0.54 -6.24 0.74
N ALA A 41 0.67 -6.50 0.27
CA ALA A 41 1.90 -5.91 0.77
C ALA A 41 2.61 -5.21 -0.40
N ALA A 42 3.19 -4.05 -0.14
CA ALA A 42 3.86 -3.25 -1.17
C ALA A 42 5.19 -2.72 -0.67
N HIS A 43 6.18 -2.75 -1.57
CA HIS A 43 7.45 -2.06 -1.41
C HIS A 43 7.55 -1.02 -2.52
N ILE A 44 7.45 0.26 -2.16
CA ILE A 44 7.43 1.37 -3.11
C ILE A 44 8.71 2.17 -2.92
N VAL A 45 9.52 2.26 -3.97
CA VAL A 45 10.74 3.08 -3.99
C VAL A 45 10.53 4.26 -4.93
N ILE A 46 10.78 5.47 -4.42
CA ILE A 46 10.62 6.71 -5.17
C ILE A 46 12.01 7.31 -5.42
N ASN A 47 12.30 7.58 -6.69
CA ASN A 47 13.52 8.27 -7.15
C ASN A 47 14.82 7.70 -6.55
N ASP A 48 15.04 6.40 -6.76
CA ASP A 48 16.22 5.68 -6.29
C ASP A 48 17.48 6.15 -7.05
N PRO A 49 18.45 6.78 -6.37
CA PRO A 49 19.68 7.24 -7.01
C PRO A 49 20.63 6.10 -7.42
N THR A 50 20.37 4.86 -6.99
CA THR A 50 21.22 3.70 -7.27
C THR A 50 20.86 3.00 -8.58
N LEU A 51 19.71 3.33 -9.19
CA LEU A 51 19.27 2.77 -10.46
C LEU A 51 20.07 3.34 -11.64
N VAL A 52 20.30 2.51 -12.65
CA VAL A 52 20.94 2.93 -13.90
C VAL A 52 20.02 3.95 -14.60
N GLY A 53 20.56 5.14 -14.90
CA GLY A 53 19.79 6.23 -15.48
C GLY A 53 19.01 7.07 -14.46
N ALA A 54 19.31 6.96 -13.16
CA ALA A 54 18.70 7.80 -12.13
C ALA A 54 18.85 9.30 -12.43
N VAL A 55 17.76 10.03 -12.30
CA VAL A 55 17.73 11.48 -12.52
C VAL A 55 18.14 12.18 -11.23
N ALA A 56 19.28 12.87 -11.26
CA ALA A 56 19.84 13.57 -10.10
C ALA A 56 19.03 14.83 -9.67
N ASP A 57 18.18 15.33 -10.56
CA ASP A 57 17.35 16.52 -10.36
C ASP A 57 15.90 16.22 -10.74
N SER A 58 15.23 15.42 -9.92
CA SER A 58 13.80 15.15 -10.09
C SER A 58 12.98 16.28 -9.47
N ARG A 59 11.85 16.61 -10.10
CA ARG A 59 10.99 17.70 -9.63
C ARG A 59 9.54 17.31 -9.70
N MET A 60 8.82 17.53 -8.61
CA MET A 60 7.37 17.51 -8.58
C MET A 60 6.89 18.95 -8.48
N SER A 61 6.10 19.41 -9.45
CA SER A 61 5.61 20.79 -9.46
C SER A 61 4.09 20.84 -9.51
N MET A 62 3.52 21.81 -8.80
CA MET A 62 2.10 22.12 -8.82
C MET A 62 1.95 23.56 -9.28
N GLY A 63 1.27 23.75 -10.41
CA GLY A 63 1.03 25.06 -11.01
C GLY A 63 -0.26 25.71 -10.50
N PHE A 64 -0.19 27.01 -10.25
CA PHE A 64 -1.30 27.87 -9.86
C PHE A 64 -1.43 28.96 -10.93
N GLY A 65 -2.59 29.00 -11.59
CA GLY A 65 -2.94 29.99 -12.60
C GLY A 65 -4.14 30.85 -12.17
N GLY A 66 -4.25 32.05 -12.74
CA GLY A 66 -5.32 33.03 -12.53
C GLY A 66 -5.09 34.24 -13.45
N ASP A 67 -5.69 35.41 -13.16
CA ASP A 67 -5.57 36.66 -13.94
C ASP A 67 -4.14 37.28 -13.93
N GLY A 68 -3.12 36.52 -13.54
CA GLY A 68 -1.73 36.94 -13.43
C GLY A 68 -0.74 35.86 -13.87
N ALA A 69 0.55 36.10 -13.60
CA ALA A 69 1.60 35.16 -13.97
C ALA A 69 1.47 33.81 -13.22
N TYR A 70 1.64 32.70 -13.95
CA TYR A 70 1.68 31.36 -13.35
C TYR A 70 2.75 31.27 -12.27
N ARG A 71 2.41 30.61 -11.17
CA ARG A 71 3.32 30.30 -10.07
C ARG A 71 3.32 28.82 -9.82
N TYR A 72 4.48 28.27 -9.51
CA TYR A 72 4.67 26.85 -9.30
C TYR A 72 5.25 26.63 -7.92
N VAL A 73 4.61 25.76 -7.14
CA VAL A 73 5.26 25.13 -5.99
C VAL A 73 6.09 23.97 -6.54
N VAL A 74 7.39 23.96 -6.26
CA VAL A 74 8.33 22.96 -6.77
C VAL A 74 8.98 22.23 -5.59
N LEU A 75 8.81 20.92 -5.55
CA LEU A 75 9.54 20.00 -4.68
C LEU A 75 10.68 19.36 -5.46
N LYS A 76 11.91 19.60 -5.03
CA LYS A 76 13.11 19.03 -5.63
C LYS A 76 13.47 17.72 -4.93
N ASN A 77 13.82 16.71 -5.72
CA ASN A 77 14.33 15.43 -5.30
C ASN A 77 13.42 14.71 -4.29
N VAL A 78 12.13 14.63 -4.61
CA VAL A 78 11.21 13.76 -3.87
C VAL A 78 11.72 12.32 -3.99
N ARG A 79 12.00 11.68 -2.86
CA ARG A 79 12.59 10.33 -2.80
C ARG A 79 12.27 9.60 -1.51
N GLY A 80 12.57 8.30 -1.50
CA GLY A 80 12.51 7.45 -0.32
C GLY A 80 11.77 6.15 -0.56
N VAL A 81 11.59 5.38 0.51
CA VAL A 81 10.94 4.06 0.46
C VAL A 81 9.72 4.05 1.37
N VAL A 82 8.65 3.46 0.88
CA VAL A 82 7.44 3.14 1.65
C VAL A 82 7.22 1.64 1.60
N ASP A 83 7.35 0.98 2.76
CA ASP A 83 6.94 -0.40 2.94
C ASP A 83 5.56 -0.45 3.57
N MET A 84 4.69 -1.29 3.03
CA MET A 84 3.33 -1.46 3.49
C MET A 84 2.99 -2.95 3.63
N ALA A 85 2.33 -3.31 4.72
CA ALA A 85 1.79 -4.66 4.91
C ALA A 85 0.49 -4.64 5.72
N GLY A 86 -0.28 -5.73 5.60
CA GLY A 86 -1.50 -5.93 6.39
C GLY A 86 -2.72 -5.17 5.85
N VAL A 87 -2.77 -4.90 4.54
CA VAL A 87 -4.02 -4.52 3.87
C VAL A 87 -4.71 -5.78 3.41
N HIS A 88 -5.98 -5.92 3.76
CA HIS A 88 -6.82 -7.07 3.45
C HIS A 88 -8.12 -6.61 2.81
N ILE A 89 -8.61 -7.35 1.82
CA ILE A 89 -9.91 -7.14 1.21
C ILE A 89 -10.75 -8.39 1.46
N ASP A 90 -11.82 -8.25 2.22
CA ASP A 90 -12.68 -9.34 2.67
C ASP A 90 -14.17 -8.99 2.50
N ALA A 91 -15.02 -9.99 2.24
CA ALA A 91 -16.47 -9.86 2.39
C ALA A 91 -16.84 -10.01 3.86
N ALA A 92 -17.74 -9.17 4.36
CA ALA A 92 -18.18 -9.18 5.76
C ALA A 92 -19.66 -8.84 5.90
N LYS A 93 -20.27 -9.27 7.00
CA LYS A 93 -21.69 -9.02 7.32
C LYS A 93 -21.88 -7.84 8.26
N LYS A 94 -22.83 -6.97 7.95
CA LYS A 94 -23.31 -5.90 8.83
C LYS A 94 -24.15 -6.50 9.97
N PRO A 95 -24.39 -5.74 11.06
CA PRO A 95 -25.27 -6.19 12.15
C PRO A 95 -26.71 -6.51 11.70
N ASP A 96 -27.17 -5.93 10.60
CA ASP A 96 -28.48 -6.17 10.00
C ASP A 96 -28.54 -7.42 9.09
N GLY A 97 -27.41 -8.12 8.91
CA GLY A 97 -27.31 -9.33 8.08
C GLY A 97 -26.92 -9.07 6.62
N THR A 98 -26.87 -7.82 6.16
CA THR A 98 -26.47 -7.48 4.78
C THR A 98 -24.95 -7.51 4.59
N ASP A 99 -24.50 -7.81 3.37
CA ASP A 99 -23.08 -7.91 3.04
C ASP A 99 -22.43 -6.55 2.73
N TYR A 100 -21.12 -6.46 2.97
CA TYR A 100 -20.27 -5.35 2.57
C TYR A 100 -18.83 -5.84 2.32
N VAL A 101 -18.07 -5.10 1.52
CA VAL A 101 -16.64 -5.32 1.33
C VAL A 101 -15.87 -4.48 2.34
N ALA A 102 -15.04 -5.13 3.14
CA ALA A 102 -14.11 -4.51 4.06
C ALA A 102 -12.73 -4.40 3.40
N VAL A 103 -12.17 -3.19 3.35
CA VAL A 103 -10.76 -2.96 3.00
C VAL A 103 -10.05 -2.50 4.26
N THR A 104 -9.19 -3.32 4.84
CA THR A 104 -8.48 -2.94 6.07
C THR A 104 -7.47 -1.84 5.78
N LEU A 105 -7.29 -0.95 6.77
CA LEU A 105 -6.16 -0.04 6.76
C LEU A 105 -4.86 -0.83 6.91
N PRO A 106 -3.72 -0.32 6.41
CA PRO A 106 -2.44 -1.01 6.53
C PRO A 106 -2.07 -1.22 8.01
N GLY A 107 -1.93 -2.48 8.42
CA GLY A 107 -1.46 -2.81 9.77
C GLY A 107 -0.06 -2.26 10.07
N TYR A 108 0.78 -2.14 9.03
CA TYR A 108 2.13 -1.59 9.12
C TYR A 108 2.49 -0.74 7.91
N LEU A 109 2.99 0.46 8.16
CA LEU A 109 3.65 1.34 7.21
C LEU A 109 5.03 1.70 7.76
N LYS A 110 6.06 1.65 6.91
CA LYS A 110 7.41 2.13 7.21
C LYS A 110 7.86 3.11 6.14
N PHE A 111 8.33 4.25 6.60
CA PHE A 111 8.95 5.27 5.79
C PHE A 111 10.45 5.24 6.04
N THR A 112 11.24 5.06 4.98
CA THR A 112 12.71 5.13 5.03
C THR A 112 13.18 6.23 4.10
N ASN A 113 13.70 7.31 4.67
CA ASN A 113 14.17 8.50 3.97
C ASN A 113 13.14 9.09 3.00
N LEU A 114 11.85 9.06 3.35
CA LEU A 114 10.80 9.63 2.51
C LEU A 114 10.75 11.14 2.66
N GLY A 115 10.91 11.88 1.59
CA GLY A 115 10.80 13.33 1.64
C GLY A 115 11.33 14.03 0.41
N PHE A 116 11.69 15.29 0.56
CA PHE A 116 12.21 16.15 -0.51
C PHE A 116 13.33 17.05 0.02
N GLU A 117 14.27 17.37 -0.87
CA GLU A 117 15.46 18.17 -0.56
C GLU A 117 15.13 19.66 -0.44
N SER A 118 14.23 20.15 -1.29
CA SER A 118 13.90 21.58 -1.34
C SER A 118 12.46 21.81 -1.77
N LEU A 119 11.79 22.75 -1.08
CA LEU A 119 10.52 23.34 -1.47
C LEU A 119 10.78 24.77 -1.95
N SER A 120 10.23 25.17 -3.10
CA SER A 120 10.37 26.54 -3.60
C SER A 120 9.14 27.00 -4.37
N VAL A 121 8.99 28.31 -4.54
CA VAL A 121 7.97 28.92 -5.41
C VAL A 121 8.66 29.62 -6.57
N GLN A 122 8.28 29.28 -7.80
CA GLN A 122 8.95 29.74 -9.03
C GLN A 122 7.92 30.16 -10.09
N SER A 123 8.33 31.03 -11.00
CA SER A 123 7.53 31.36 -12.20
C SER A 123 7.74 30.38 -13.35
N ASP A 124 8.86 29.66 -13.34
CA ASP A 124 9.18 28.56 -14.26
C ASP A 124 9.57 27.34 -13.42
N PRO A 125 8.85 26.20 -13.48
CA PRO A 125 9.14 25.02 -12.67
C PRO A 125 10.41 24.27 -13.12
N LEU A 126 10.95 24.59 -14.30
CA LEU A 126 12.16 24.00 -14.84
C LEU A 126 13.41 24.86 -14.58
N ALA A 127 13.24 26.08 -14.06
CA ALA A 127 14.36 26.94 -13.70
C ALA A 127 15.18 26.34 -12.53
N PRO A 128 16.47 26.71 -12.41
CA PRO A 128 17.26 26.34 -11.25
C PRO A 128 16.63 26.83 -9.94
N VAL A 129 16.59 25.96 -8.92
CA VAL A 129 16.15 26.34 -7.57
C VAL A 129 17.24 27.21 -6.93
N THR A 130 17.02 28.52 -6.88
CA THR A 130 17.97 29.49 -6.30
C THR A 130 17.74 29.77 -4.81
N SER A 131 16.55 29.45 -4.29
CA SER A 131 16.18 29.60 -2.89
C SER A 131 15.24 28.47 -2.45
N SER A 132 15.42 27.99 -1.22
CA SER A 132 14.61 26.93 -0.61
C SER A 132 13.85 27.47 0.60
N MET A 133 12.59 27.11 0.70
CA MET A 133 11.72 27.36 1.84
C MET A 133 11.82 26.25 2.90
N GLY A 134 12.54 25.17 2.61
CA GLY A 134 12.77 24.07 3.54
C GLY A 134 12.84 22.71 2.88
N SER A 135 13.02 21.69 3.71
CA SER A 135 13.13 20.29 3.33
C SER A 135 12.31 19.44 4.30
N VAL A 136 11.87 18.28 3.85
CA VAL A 136 11.22 17.28 4.72
C VAL A 136 11.93 15.96 4.54
N ASN A 137 12.16 15.25 5.64
CA ASN A 137 12.60 13.86 5.63
C ASN A 137 11.88 13.11 6.74
N ILE A 138 11.18 12.04 6.37
CA ILE A 138 10.36 11.20 7.24
C ILE A 138 11.03 9.84 7.34
N ASN A 139 11.35 9.48 8.58
CA ASN A 139 11.80 8.16 8.96
C ASN A 139 10.95 7.69 10.13
N GLY A 140 10.26 6.56 9.97
CA GLY A 140 9.42 6.06 11.04
C GLY A 140 8.45 4.99 10.58
N THR A 141 7.68 4.50 11.55
CA THR A 141 6.65 3.50 11.33
C THR A 141 5.31 4.03 11.81
N LEU A 142 4.26 3.63 11.13
CA LEU A 142 2.88 3.93 11.47
C LEU A 142 2.09 2.63 11.45
N ASN A 143 1.36 2.35 12.52
CA ASN A 143 0.45 1.22 12.58
C ASN A 143 -0.98 1.76 12.54
N MET A 144 -1.78 1.29 11.59
CA MET A 144 -3.18 1.70 11.47
C MET A 144 -4.08 0.52 11.82
N GLN A 145 -5.23 0.82 12.38
CA GLN A 145 -6.29 -0.14 12.64
C GLN A 145 -7.60 0.43 12.15
N GLY A 146 -8.45 -0.44 11.62
CA GLY A 146 -9.74 -0.07 11.05
C GLY A 146 -9.89 -0.57 9.62
N GLN A 147 -11.03 -0.23 9.04
CA GLN A 147 -11.39 -0.68 7.71
C GLN A 147 -12.28 0.35 7.03
N PHE A 148 -12.09 0.50 5.73
CA PHE A 148 -13.04 1.14 4.84
C PHE A 148 -14.11 0.12 4.48
N ARG A 149 -15.39 0.49 4.63
CA ARG A 149 -16.53 -0.39 4.38
C ARG A 149 -17.24 0.08 3.12
N ILE A 150 -17.36 -0.79 2.13
CA ILE A 150 -17.95 -0.50 0.82
C ILE A 150 -19.19 -1.37 0.65
N TRP A 151 -20.31 -0.77 0.28
CA TRP A 151 -21.53 -1.48 -0.09
C TRP A 151 -22.25 -0.71 -1.20
N ALA A 152 -23.01 -1.42 -2.03
CA ALA A 152 -23.88 -0.78 -3.02
C ALA A 152 -25.08 -0.13 -2.31
N HIS A 153 -25.50 1.04 -2.80
CA HIS A 153 -26.72 1.72 -2.38
C HIS A 153 -27.90 1.34 -3.28
#